data_AF-A0A667ZPT0-F1
#
_entry.id   AF-A0A667ZPT0-F1
#
_cell.length_a   1.000
_cell.length_b   1.000
_cell.length_c   1.000
_cell.angle_alpha   90.00
_cell.angle_beta   90.00
_cell.angle_gamma   90.00
#
_symmetry.space_group_name_H-M   'P 1'
#
loop_
_entity.id
_entity.type
_entity.pdbx_description
1 polymer ?
#
loop_
_entity_poly.entity_id
_entity_poly.type
_entity_poly.pdbx_seq_one_letter_code
_entity_poly.pdbx_strand_id
1 'polypeptide(L)'
;MAEKTALFESYLNCHVCAETFRDPVSLGCHHSFCSSCLKQFWEQTKNKNCPICKRKSSKENINVNFALKELADSFAGSQKAASSEREKGEEEVEVVCSEHDEEPKWFCKKRQKFVCPTCELLQHHGHKVVPVEEAVSELKEQLKSDLKSLQDKKKKYEDAEKTYKDVVEHKKKRTHCSPT
;
A
#
# COMPACT_ATOMS: atom_id res chain seq x y z
N MET A 1 32.41 1.93 -1.92
CA MET A 1 31.10 1.87 -1.24
C MET A 1 30.34 3.19 -1.40
N ALA A 2 30.98 4.35 -1.18
CA ALA A 2 30.37 5.68 -1.36
C ALA A 2 29.89 5.99 -2.80
N GLU A 3 30.62 5.59 -3.84
CA GLU A 3 30.21 5.83 -5.24
C GLU A 3 28.99 5.01 -5.68
N LYS A 4 28.78 3.82 -5.08
CA LYS A 4 27.63 2.96 -5.40
C LYS A 4 26.34 3.47 -4.75
N THR A 5 26.43 4.06 -3.56
CA THR A 5 25.32 4.75 -2.89
C THR A 5 24.93 6.04 -3.60
N ALA A 6 25.90 6.85 -4.04
CA ALA A 6 25.64 8.09 -4.79
C ALA A 6 24.94 7.85 -6.14
N LEU A 7 25.26 6.74 -6.83
CA LEU A 7 24.52 6.33 -8.02
C LEU A 7 23.07 5.98 -7.70
N PHE A 8 22.83 5.23 -6.63
CA PHE A 8 21.48 4.82 -6.20
C PHE A 8 20.60 6.01 -5.79
N GLU A 9 21.18 7.04 -5.16
CA GLU A 9 20.50 8.30 -4.81
C GLU A 9 19.87 8.96 -6.04
N SER A 10 20.61 9.05 -7.14
CA SER A 10 20.13 9.70 -8.36
C SER A 10 18.92 9.01 -9.00
N TYR A 11 18.75 7.70 -8.77
CA TYR A 11 17.63 6.92 -9.33
C TYR A 11 16.37 6.93 -8.46
N LEU A 12 16.50 7.31 -7.18
CA LEU A 12 15.40 7.34 -6.22
C LEU A 12 14.94 8.76 -5.88
N ASN A 13 15.53 9.77 -6.52
CA ASN A 13 15.18 11.17 -6.31
C ASN A 13 14.18 11.68 -7.35
N CYS A 14 13.25 12.51 -6.87
CA CYS A 14 12.33 13.21 -7.72
C CYS A 14 13.02 14.39 -8.43
N HIS A 15 12.91 14.44 -9.75
CA HIS A 15 13.46 15.55 -10.55
C HIS A 15 12.77 16.92 -10.35
N VAL A 16 11.74 17.00 -9.50
CA VAL A 16 11.05 18.26 -9.18
C VAL A 16 11.52 18.83 -7.85
N CYS A 17 11.48 18.04 -6.77
CA CYS A 17 11.96 18.49 -5.44
C CYS A 17 13.43 18.15 -5.16
N ALA A 18 14.08 17.35 -6.00
CA ALA A 18 15.43 16.82 -5.82
C ALA A 18 15.63 15.93 -4.56
N GLU A 19 14.54 15.56 -3.88
CA GLU A 19 14.54 14.66 -2.73
C GLU A 19 14.14 13.24 -3.12
N THR A 20 14.43 12.27 -2.26
CA THR A 20 13.94 10.89 -2.36
C THR A 20 12.43 10.86 -2.57
N PHE A 21 11.95 9.98 -3.45
CA PHE A 21 10.53 9.91 -3.79
C PHE A 21 9.62 9.70 -2.56
N ARG A 22 8.59 10.56 -2.44
CA ARG A 22 7.48 10.41 -1.49
C ARG A 22 6.20 10.14 -2.26
N ASP A 23 5.62 8.96 -2.05
CA ASP A 23 4.49 8.43 -2.83
C ASP A 23 4.70 8.59 -4.35
N PRO A 24 5.73 7.93 -4.92
CA PRO A 24 6.09 8.08 -6.32
C PRO A 24 4.96 7.66 -7.25
N VAL A 25 4.74 8.44 -8.30
CA VAL A 25 3.77 8.18 -9.36
C VAL A 25 4.47 8.11 -10.72
N SER A 26 4.14 7.11 -11.53
CA SER A 26 4.79 6.87 -12.83
C SER A 26 3.86 7.22 -14.01
N LEU A 27 4.36 8.09 -14.89
CA LEU A 27 3.67 8.46 -16.13
C LEU A 27 3.85 7.40 -17.22
N GLY A 28 3.03 7.47 -18.28
CA GLY A 28 3.19 6.60 -19.47
C GLY A 28 4.48 6.83 -20.26
N CYS A 29 5.27 7.85 -19.91
CA CYS A 29 6.63 8.06 -20.41
C CYS A 29 7.72 7.46 -19.50
N HIS A 30 7.33 6.68 -18.48
CA HIS A 30 8.21 6.03 -17.49
C HIS A 30 8.95 6.97 -16.54
N HIS A 31 8.81 8.29 -16.68
CA HIS A 31 9.28 9.23 -15.66
C HIS A 31 8.40 9.15 -14.41
N SER A 32 9.06 9.19 -13.26
CA SER A 32 8.43 9.13 -11.95
C SER A 32 8.68 10.41 -11.15
N PHE A 33 7.69 10.79 -10.34
CA PHE A 33 7.68 12.03 -9.55
C PHE A 33 6.98 11.75 -8.21
N CYS A 34 7.23 12.55 -7.18
CA CYS A 34 6.35 12.54 -6.01
C CYS A 34 4.92 12.92 -6.43
N SER A 35 3.92 12.28 -5.83
CA SER A 35 2.51 12.55 -6.12
C SER A 35 2.16 14.04 -5.97
N SER A 36 2.64 14.68 -4.89
CA SER A 36 2.47 16.11 -4.64
C SER A 36 3.15 16.98 -5.69
N CYS A 37 4.43 16.72 -5.99
CA CYS A 37 5.20 17.48 -6.98
C CYS A 37 4.55 17.47 -8.37
N LEU A 38 4.04 16.31 -8.81
CA LEU A 38 3.41 16.20 -10.11
C LEU A 38 2.05 16.91 -10.15
N LYS A 39 1.25 16.80 -9.08
CA LYS A 39 -0.04 17.51 -8.96
C LYS A 39 0.16 19.01 -9.03
N GLN A 40 1.08 19.56 -8.23
CA GLN A 40 1.40 20.97 -8.21
C GLN A 40 1.87 21.47 -9.58
N PHE A 41 2.72 20.71 -10.27
CA PHE A 41 3.16 21.06 -11.63
C PHE A 41 1.99 21.10 -12.64
N TRP A 42 1.08 20.14 -12.59
CA TRP A 42 -0.10 20.11 -13.47
C TRP A 42 -1.08 21.25 -13.19
N GLU A 43 -1.27 21.61 -11.92
CA GLU A 43 -2.09 22.75 -11.51
C GLU A 43 -1.51 24.07 -12.03
N GLN A 44 -0.19 24.27 -11.89
CA GLN A 44 0.50 25.47 -12.34
C GLN A 44 0.49 25.62 -13.87
N THR A 45 0.78 24.54 -14.59
CA THR A 45 0.91 24.57 -16.05
C THR A 45 -0.41 24.37 -16.79
N LYS A 46 -1.49 24.07 -16.05
CA LYS A 46 -2.83 23.75 -16.57
C LYS A 46 -2.83 22.69 -17.67
N ASN A 47 -1.88 21.76 -17.61
CA ASN A 47 -1.78 20.64 -18.53
C ASN A 47 -1.25 19.39 -17.83
N LYS A 48 -1.58 18.21 -18.38
CA LYS A 48 -1.15 16.92 -17.82
C LYS A 48 0.18 16.43 -18.44
N ASN A 49 1.14 17.31 -18.70
CA ASN A 49 2.41 16.93 -19.35
C ASN A 49 3.43 16.41 -18.34
N CYS A 50 4.37 15.59 -18.82
CA CYS A 50 5.54 15.20 -18.05
C CYS A 50 6.46 16.41 -17.80
N PRO A 51 6.88 16.67 -16.55
CA PRO A 51 7.86 17.72 -16.24
C PRO A 51 9.16 17.63 -17.04
N ILE A 52 9.62 16.40 -17.33
CA ILE A 52 10.91 16.11 -18.00
C ILE A 52 10.77 16.14 -19.51
N CYS A 53 10.02 15.21 -20.10
CA CYS A 53 9.98 15.04 -21.56
C CYS A 53 8.80 15.75 -22.24
N LYS A 54 7.97 16.49 -21.49
CA LYS A 54 6.78 17.21 -21.96
C LYS A 54 5.71 16.37 -22.65
N ARG A 55 5.87 15.03 -22.71
CA ARG A 55 4.85 14.12 -23.24
C ARG A 55 3.56 14.23 -22.42
N LYS A 56 2.43 14.40 -23.10
CA LYS A 56 1.11 14.43 -22.48
C LYS A 56 0.80 13.09 -21.81
N SER A 57 0.35 13.13 -20.56
CA SER A 57 -0.15 11.96 -19.86
C SER A 57 -1.56 11.63 -20.35
N SER A 58 -1.79 10.37 -20.67
CA SER A 58 -3.11 9.83 -21.04
C SER A 58 -3.90 9.33 -19.84
N LYS A 59 -3.32 9.33 -18.63
CA LYS A 59 -3.96 8.77 -17.42
C LYS A 59 -4.81 9.83 -16.71
N GLU A 60 -6.09 9.51 -16.52
CA GLU A 60 -7.04 10.31 -15.73
C GLU A 60 -6.65 10.31 -14.25
N ASN A 61 -6.24 9.14 -13.73
CA ASN A 61 -5.80 8.90 -12.37
C ASN A 61 -4.40 8.28 -12.37
N ILE A 62 -3.46 8.85 -11.61
CA ILE A 62 -2.15 8.26 -11.44
C ILE A 62 -2.07 7.60 -10.06
N ASN A 63 -1.83 6.30 -10.07
CA ASN A 63 -1.65 5.50 -8.86
C ASN A 63 -0.19 5.57 -8.40
N VAL A 64 0.00 5.45 -7.09
CA VAL A 64 1.31 5.31 -6.47
C VAL A 64 1.97 4.02 -6.98
N ASN A 65 3.24 4.13 -7.34
CA ASN A 65 4.09 3.01 -7.67
C ASN A 65 4.65 2.43 -6.35
N PHE A 66 3.95 1.45 -5.78
CA PHE A 66 4.32 0.85 -4.50
C PHE A 66 5.72 0.23 -4.51
N ALA A 67 6.16 -0.37 -5.62
CA ALA A 67 7.51 -0.93 -5.71
C ALA A 67 8.58 0.17 -5.62
N LEU A 68 8.38 1.29 -6.32
CA LEU A 68 9.30 2.43 -6.23
C LEU A 68 9.22 3.10 -4.86
N LYS A 69 8.06 3.08 -4.21
CA LYS A 69 7.87 3.55 -2.83
C LYS A 69 8.67 2.71 -1.84
N GLU A 70 8.55 1.38 -1.86
CA GLU A 70 9.30 0.50 -0.97
C GLU A 70 10.82 0.68 -1.13
N LEU A 71 11.30 0.84 -2.37
CA LEU A 71 12.72 1.11 -2.63
C LEU A 71 13.17 2.47 -2.09
N ALA A 72 12.37 3.52 -2.27
CA ALA A 72 12.64 4.86 -1.77
C ALA A 72 12.64 4.91 -0.23
N ASP A 73 11.68 4.23 0.40
CA ASP A 73 11.54 4.15 1.86
C ASP A 73 12.72 3.38 2.47
N SER A 74 13.09 2.23 1.89
CA SER A 74 14.26 1.46 2.31
C SER A 74 15.56 2.26 2.18
N PHE A 75 15.68 3.05 1.12
CA PHE A 75 16.83 3.92 0.90
C PHE A 75 16.91 5.05 1.93
N ALA A 76 15.80 5.74 2.19
CA ALA A 76 15.72 6.80 3.21
C ALA A 76 16.02 6.29 4.62
N GLY A 77 15.57 5.08 4.98
CA GLY A 77 15.88 4.44 6.25
C GLY A 77 17.36 4.09 6.41
N SER A 78 18.04 3.71 5.31
CA SER A 78 19.47 3.36 5.34
C SER A 78 20.40 4.56 5.54
N GLN A 79 20.01 5.77 5.13
CA GLN A 79 20.79 6.98 5.38
C GLN A 79 20.69 7.46 6.83
N LYS A 80 19.56 7.23 7.51
CA LYS A 80 19.39 7.54 8.95
C LYS A 80 20.30 6.69 9.84
N ALA A 81 20.60 5.45 9.44
CA ALA A 81 21.44 4.52 10.21
C ALA A 81 22.95 4.87 10.19
N ALA A 82 23.41 5.73 9.28
CA ALA A 82 24.83 6.10 9.17
C ALA A 82 25.21 7.34 10.01
N SER A 83 24.25 7.98 10.69
CA SER A 83 24.49 9.28 11.37
C SER A 83 24.10 9.34 12.85
N SER A 84 23.68 8.25 13.49
CA SER A 84 23.39 8.27 14.93
C SER A 84 23.50 6.89 15.56
N GLU A 85 24.46 6.74 16.48
CA GLU A 85 24.43 5.70 17.51
C GLU A 85 23.41 6.10 18.58
N ARG A 86 22.55 5.14 18.97
CA ARG A 86 21.42 5.22 19.93
C ARG A 86 20.18 5.92 19.35
N GLU A 87 18.97 5.39 19.37
CA GLU A 87 18.33 4.34 20.17
C GLU A 87 17.45 3.46 19.26
N LYS A 88 16.93 2.35 19.79
CA LYS A 88 15.78 1.64 19.19
C LYS A 88 14.60 2.61 19.11
N GLY A 89 14.48 3.36 18.01
CA GLY A 89 13.30 4.13 17.66
C GLY A 89 12.49 3.33 16.67
N GLU A 90 11.35 2.82 17.10
CA GLU A 90 10.25 2.49 16.19
C GLU A 90 10.03 3.74 15.34
N GLU A 91 10.12 3.63 14.00
CA GLU A 91 9.81 4.75 13.12
C GLU A 91 8.31 4.98 13.26
N GLU A 92 7.92 5.85 14.20
CA GLU A 92 6.56 6.31 14.40
C GLU A 92 6.12 6.99 13.10
N VAL A 93 5.40 6.25 12.27
CA VAL A 93 4.68 6.82 11.14
C VAL A 93 3.65 7.76 11.77
N GLU A 94 3.90 9.06 11.75
CA GLU A 94 2.93 10.06 12.20
C GLU A 94 1.68 9.95 11.32
N VAL A 95 0.64 9.32 11.86
CA VAL A 95 -0.67 9.25 11.22
C VAL A 95 -1.43 10.50 11.64
N VAL A 96 -1.64 11.41 10.69
CA VAL A 96 -2.32 12.70 10.94
C VAL A 96 -3.69 12.72 10.27
N CYS A 97 -4.64 13.42 10.89
CA CYS A 97 -5.96 13.64 10.32
C CYS A 97 -5.87 14.45 9.02
N SER A 98 -6.52 13.96 7.96
CA SER A 98 -6.50 14.58 6.64
C SER A 98 -7.12 15.98 6.58
N GLU A 99 -7.94 16.35 7.57
CA GLU A 99 -8.67 17.63 7.61
C GLU A 99 -8.13 18.60 8.67
N HIS A 100 -7.53 18.09 9.76
CA HIS A 100 -7.23 18.90 10.95
C HIS A 100 -5.76 18.91 11.37
N ASP A 101 -4.88 18.16 10.69
CA ASP A 101 -3.44 18.07 11.05
C ASP A 101 -3.21 17.69 12.52
N GLU A 102 -4.14 16.93 13.09
CA GLU A 102 -4.10 16.39 14.44
C GLU A 102 -3.95 14.87 14.41
N GLU A 103 -3.19 14.32 15.35
CA GLU A 103 -3.10 12.88 15.55
C GLU A 103 -4.46 12.28 15.93
N PRO A 104 -4.97 11.28 15.18
CA PRO A 104 -6.19 10.58 15.53
C PRO A 104 -6.01 9.67 16.74
N LYS A 105 -6.69 9.98 17.84
CA LYS A 105 -6.65 9.16 19.07
C LYS A 105 -7.77 8.12 19.16
N TRP A 106 -8.74 8.20 18.24
CA TRP A 106 -9.97 7.42 18.31
C TRP A 106 -10.26 6.73 16.99
N PHE A 107 -11.12 5.73 17.04
CA PHE A 107 -11.63 5.00 15.89
C PHE A 107 -13.15 4.92 15.95
N CYS A 108 -13.82 5.34 14.88
CA CYS A 108 -15.26 5.25 14.75
C CYS A 108 -15.66 3.88 14.17
N LYS A 109 -16.26 3.01 14.99
CA LYS A 109 -16.68 1.67 14.55
C LYS A 109 -17.72 1.70 13.42
N LYS A 110 -18.62 2.69 13.43
CA LYS A 110 -19.68 2.84 12.40
C LYS A 110 -19.13 3.23 11.04
N ARG A 111 -18.17 4.17 11.00
CA ARG A 111 -17.60 4.70 9.75
C ARG A 111 -16.29 4.03 9.33
N GLN A 112 -15.72 3.19 10.20
CA GLN A 112 -14.42 2.53 10.00
C GLN A 112 -13.31 3.54 9.67
N LYS A 113 -13.18 4.57 10.51
CA LYS A 113 -12.23 5.68 10.32
C LYS A 113 -11.57 6.09 11.62
N PHE A 114 -10.31 6.49 11.52
CA PHE A 114 -9.58 7.20 12.57
C PHE A 114 -10.16 8.61 12.76
N VAL A 115 -10.25 9.04 14.01
CA VAL A 115 -10.93 10.26 14.44
C VAL A 115 -9.98 11.05 15.35
N CYS A 116 -9.67 12.28 14.95
CA CYS A 116 -8.94 13.25 15.78
C CYS A 116 -9.90 13.99 16.73
N PRO A 117 -9.38 14.71 17.73
CA PRO A 117 -10.20 15.45 18.70
C PRO A 117 -11.22 16.38 18.03
N THR A 118 -10.83 17.08 16.96
CA THR A 118 -11.73 17.97 16.23
C THR A 118 -12.84 17.21 15.48
N CYS A 119 -12.51 16.10 14.79
CA CYS A 119 -13.49 15.25 14.11
C CYS A 119 -14.47 14.59 15.09
N GLU A 120 -14.03 14.24 16.29
CA GLU A 120 -14.88 13.63 17.32
C GLU A 120 -16.05 14.56 17.68
N LEU A 121 -15.74 15.83 17.94
CA LEU A 121 -16.69 16.85 18.34
C LEU A 121 -17.61 17.28 17.19
N LEU A 122 -17.06 17.50 15.99
CA LEU A 122 -17.79 18.12 14.88
C LEU A 122 -18.51 17.13 13.96
N GLN A 123 -17.95 15.94 13.74
CA GLN A 123 -18.40 15.01 12.68
C GLN A 123 -18.82 13.63 13.18
N HIS A 124 -18.43 13.28 14.41
CA HIS A 124 -18.67 11.96 14.99
C HIS A 124 -19.48 12.01 16.30
N HIS A 125 -20.09 13.15 16.61
CA HIS A 125 -20.97 13.30 17.75
C HIS A 125 -22.11 12.26 17.72
N GLY A 126 -22.17 11.41 18.75
CA GLY A 126 -23.16 10.33 18.87
C GLY A 126 -22.81 9.03 18.12
N HIS A 127 -21.67 8.94 17.45
CA HIS A 127 -21.15 7.66 16.96
C HIS A 127 -20.38 6.92 18.06
N LYS A 128 -20.43 5.58 18.05
CA LYS A 128 -19.56 4.77 18.90
C LYS A 128 -18.11 4.92 18.40
N VAL A 129 -17.34 5.71 19.14
CA VAL A 129 -15.90 5.87 19.01
C VAL A 129 -15.20 5.13 20.14
N VAL A 130 -14.04 4.54 19.86
CA VAL A 130 -13.21 3.82 20.84
C VAL A 130 -11.74 4.20 20.65
N PRO A 131 -10.85 3.95 21.62
CA PRO A 131 -9.42 4.15 21.46
C PRO A 131 -8.85 3.34 20.28
N VAL A 132 -7.80 3.87 19.66
CA VAL A 132 -7.15 3.23 18.50
C VAL A 132 -6.62 1.84 18.84
N GLU A 133 -6.05 1.66 20.01
CA GLU A 133 -5.43 0.40 20.46
C GLU A 133 -6.47 -0.73 20.58
N GLU A 134 -7.67 -0.38 21.07
CA GLU A 134 -8.81 -1.31 21.14
C GLU A 134 -9.23 -1.72 19.73
N ALA A 135 -9.42 -0.75 18.84
CA ALA A 135 -9.84 -1.01 17.47
C ALA A 135 -8.80 -1.85 16.70
N VAL A 136 -7.51 -1.55 16.85
CA VAL A 136 -6.42 -2.32 16.23
C VAL A 136 -6.44 -3.77 16.71
N SER A 137 -6.63 -3.98 18.02
CA SER A 137 -6.69 -5.32 18.60
C SER A 137 -7.86 -6.12 18.03
N GLU A 138 -9.06 -5.53 17.98
CA GLU A 138 -10.27 -6.16 17.44
C GLU A 138 -10.12 -6.48 15.95
N LEU A 139 -9.65 -5.51 15.14
CA LEU A 139 -9.46 -5.69 13.70
C LEU A 139 -8.40 -6.76 13.39
N LYS A 140 -7.35 -6.85 14.19
CA LYS A 140 -6.30 -7.87 14.02
C LYS A 140 -6.85 -9.27 14.28
N GLU A 141 -7.67 -9.46 15.31
CA GLU A 141 -8.30 -10.75 15.58
C GLU A 141 -9.32 -11.12 14.50
N GLN A 142 -10.12 -10.16 14.03
CA GLN A 142 -11.05 -10.37 12.91
C GLN A 142 -10.30 -10.82 11.65
N LEU A 143 -9.21 -10.12 11.30
CA LEU A 143 -8.40 -10.45 10.12
C LEU A 143 -7.77 -11.84 10.21
N LYS A 144 -7.28 -12.24 11.38
CA LYS A 144 -6.74 -13.60 11.61
C LYS A 144 -7.81 -14.67 11.40
N SER A 145 -9.01 -14.43 11.93
CA SER A 145 -10.16 -15.33 11.78
C SER A 145 -10.55 -15.49 10.30
N ASP A 146 -10.67 -14.38 9.58
CA ASP A 146 -11.04 -14.36 8.17
C ASP A 146 -9.98 -15.06 7.31
N LEU A 147 -8.70 -14.81 7.58
CA LEU A 147 -7.59 -15.46 6.89
C LEU A 147 -7.61 -16.98 7.08
N LYS A 148 -7.84 -17.46 8.31
CA LYS A 148 -7.98 -18.88 8.61
C LYS A 148 -9.16 -19.50 7.86
N SER A 149 -10.32 -18.84 7.87
CA SER A 149 -11.52 -19.27 7.15
C SER A 149 -11.27 -19.39 5.64
N LEU A 150 -10.55 -18.43 5.04
CA LEU A 150 -10.20 -18.47 3.63
C LEU A 150 -9.20 -19.59 3.31
N GLN A 151 -8.22 -19.85 4.18
CA GLN A 151 -7.29 -20.97 4.03
C GLN A 151 -8.01 -22.32 4.08
N ASP A 152 -8.94 -22.49 5.02
CA ASP A 152 -9.75 -23.71 5.13
C ASP A 152 -10.62 -23.92 3.88
N LYS A 153 -11.22 -22.85 3.35
CA LYS A 153 -11.98 -22.89 2.10
C LYS A 153 -11.11 -23.27 0.91
N LYS A 154 -9.91 -22.69 0.80
CA LYS A 154 -8.94 -23.02 -0.26
C LYS A 154 -8.61 -24.51 -0.25
N LYS A 155 -8.27 -25.07 0.93
CA LYS A 155 -7.96 -26.49 1.07
C LYS A 155 -9.13 -27.39 0.64
N LYS A 156 -10.36 -27.03 1.02
CA LYS A 156 -11.56 -27.77 0.60
C LYS A 156 -11.74 -27.78 -0.92
N TYR A 157 -11.47 -26.66 -1.59
CA TYR A 157 -11.54 -26.60 -3.05
C TYR A 157 -10.43 -27.43 -3.72
N GLU A 158 -9.21 -27.42 -3.19
CA GLU A 158 -8.10 -28.25 -3.68
C GLU A 158 -8.41 -29.75 -3.53
N ASP A 159 -8.97 -30.17 -2.39
CA ASP A 159 -9.39 -31.56 -2.14
C ASP A 159 -10.53 -31.98 -3.11
N ALA A 160 -11.51 -31.11 -3.34
CA ALA A 160 -12.59 -31.35 -4.29
C ALA A 160 -12.08 -31.46 -5.74
N GLU A 161 -11.13 -30.59 -6.14
CA GLU A 161 -10.52 -30.63 -7.46
C GLU A 161 -9.74 -31.95 -7.68
N LYS A 162 -8.98 -32.39 -6.66
CA LYS A 162 -8.26 -33.68 -6.71
C LYS A 162 -9.24 -34.85 -6.83
N THR A 163 -10.29 -34.85 -6.03
CA THR A 163 -11.33 -35.89 -6.08
C THR A 163 -11.99 -35.97 -7.46
N TYR A 164 -12.30 -34.81 -8.06
CA TYR A 164 -12.86 -34.75 -9.40
C TYR A 164 -11.91 -35.32 -10.46
N LYS A 165 -10.61 -34.99 -10.39
CA LYS A 165 -9.58 -35.55 -11.28
C LYS A 165 -9.49 -37.07 -11.15
N ASP A 166 -9.45 -37.59 -9.92
CA ASP A 166 -9.35 -39.03 -9.65
C ASP A 166 -10.57 -39.80 -10.22
N VAL A 167 -11.78 -39.25 -10.06
CA VAL A 167 -13.01 -39.85 -10.62
C VAL A 167 -12.99 -39.87 -12.14
N VAL A 168 -12.54 -38.78 -12.79
CA VAL A 168 -12.42 -38.70 -14.24
C VAL A 168 -11.41 -39.73 -14.78
N GLU A 169 -10.26 -39.89 -14.12
CA GLU A 169 -9.27 -40.90 -14.50
C GLU A 169 -9.78 -42.34 -14.34
N HIS A 170 -10.43 -42.64 -13.20
CA HIS A 170 -10.99 -43.97 -12.95
C HIS A 170 -12.09 -44.33 -13.96
N LYS A 171 -12.92 -43.36 -14.36
CA LYS A 171 -13.93 -43.55 -15.41
C LYS A 171 -13.29 -43.88 -16.77
N LYS A 172 -12.19 -43.22 -17.14
CA LYS A 172 -11.44 -43.51 -18.39
C LYS A 172 -10.82 -44.91 -18.41
N LYS A 173 -10.32 -45.39 -17.27
CA LYS A 173 -9.72 -46.73 -17.15
C LYS A 173 -10.78 -47.84 -17.27
N ARG A 174 -12.00 -47.61 -16.75
CA ARG A 174 -13.08 -48.59 -16.80
C ARG A 174 -13.74 -48.77 -18.17
N THR A 175 -13.69 -47.78 -19.06
CA THR A 175 -14.26 -47.91 -20.42
C THR A 175 -13.39 -48.74 -21.37
N HIS A 176 -12.15 -49.10 -21.00
CA HIS A 176 -11.26 -49.97 -21.76
C HIS A 176 -11.37 -51.46 -21.40
N CYS A 177 -12.16 -51.82 -20.39
CA CYS A 177 -12.39 -53.21 -19.98
C CYS A 177 -13.87 -53.55 -20.22
N SER A 178 -14.27 -53.71 -21.48
CA SER A 178 -15.53 -54.37 -21.83
C SER A 178 -15.23 -55.86 -22.07
N PRO A 179 -15.94 -56.80 -21.44
CA PRO A 179 -15.74 -58.23 -21.69
C PRO A 179 -16.29 -58.59 -23.07
N THR A 180 -15.42 -59.18 -23.91
CA THR A 180 -15.79 -60.03 -25.06
C THR A 180 -16.58 -61.25 -24.63
#